data_AF-A0A660MRC5-F1
#
_entry.id   AF-A0A660MRC5-F1
#
_cell.length_a   1.000
_cell.length_b   1.000
_cell.length_c   1.000
_cell.angle_alpha   90.00
_cell.angle_beta   90.00
_cell.angle_gamma   90.00
#
_symmetry.space_group_name_H-M   'P 1'
#
loop_
_entity.id
_entity.type
_entity.pdbx_description
1 polymer ?
#
loop_
_entity_poly.entity_id
_entity_poly.type
_entity_poly.pdbx_seq_one_letter_code
_entity_poly.pdbx_strand_id
1 'polypeptide(L)'
;VDDAIDERYHAEKATDAAIQYLKKSYEKFGNWTLAMAAYNRGSSGISSDMAYQFQNNFYDLYLNNETSRYIFRIIAFKEIFENLGTYFDVTKWGKQYSVPETTEVQVGKTDNLAAWAASKGYTYLEVRTLNPRIRKNSLPEGWWTLKVYKR
;
A
#
# COMPACT_ATOMS: atom_id res chain seq x y z
N VAL A 1 7.69 -6.54 11.77
CA VAL A 1 7.44 -7.68 10.88
C VAL A 1 7.83 -8.90 11.66
N ASP A 2 6.87 -9.78 11.93
CA ASP A 2 7.12 -11.09 12.53
C ASP A 2 6.45 -12.18 11.69
N ASP A 3 6.69 -13.45 12.03
CA ASP A 3 6.22 -14.58 11.23
C ASP A 3 4.69 -14.73 11.21
N ALA A 4 3.98 -14.16 12.19
CA ALA A 4 2.53 -14.29 12.32
C ALA A 4 1.81 -13.07 11.77
N ILE A 5 2.38 -11.87 11.95
CA ILE A 5 1.80 -10.57 11.62
C ILE A 5 2.80 -9.73 10.82
N ASP A 6 2.33 -9.28 9.65
CA ASP A 6 3.07 -8.35 8.80
C ASP A 6 2.24 -7.09 8.54
N GLU A 7 2.51 -6.06 9.35
CA GLU A 7 1.84 -4.75 9.29
C GLU A 7 1.98 -4.05 7.93
N ARG A 8 2.91 -4.48 7.06
CA ARG A 8 3.02 -3.93 5.70
C ARG A 8 1.82 -4.24 4.83
N TYR A 9 1.04 -5.27 5.18
CA TYR A 9 -0.23 -5.58 4.51
C TYR A 9 -1.42 -4.87 5.15
N HIS A 10 -1.21 -4.06 6.19
CA HIS A 10 -2.26 -3.19 6.70
C HIS A 10 -2.35 -1.96 5.79
N ALA A 11 -3.34 -1.94 4.90
CA ALA A 11 -3.43 -0.94 3.82
C ALA A 11 -3.35 0.50 4.32
N GLU A 12 -4.08 0.85 5.38
CA GLU A 12 -4.09 2.20 5.97
C GLU A 12 -2.72 2.57 6.55
N LYS A 13 -2.14 1.74 7.41
CA LYS A 13 -0.82 2.02 8.02
C LYS A 13 0.29 2.07 6.97
N ALA A 14 0.25 1.19 5.97
CA ALA A 14 1.20 1.17 4.87
C ALA A 14 1.08 2.44 4.02
N THR A 15 -0.14 2.92 3.79
CA THR A 15 -0.42 4.17 3.06
C THR A 15 0.11 5.38 3.85
N ASP A 16 -0.16 5.45 5.15
CA ASP A 16 0.35 6.53 6.00
C ASP A 16 1.88 6.58 6.00
N ALA A 17 2.53 5.42 6.14
CA ALA A 17 3.98 5.33 6.07
C ALA A 17 4.52 5.76 4.70
N ALA A 18 3.87 5.38 3.61
CA ALA A 18 4.26 5.79 2.26
C ALA A 18 4.13 7.30 2.04
N ILE A 19 3.03 7.91 2.51
CA ILE A 19 2.81 9.36 2.44
C ILE A 19 3.89 10.10 3.23
N GLN A 20 4.19 9.65 4.45
CA GLN A 20 5.24 10.27 5.26
C GLN A 20 6.61 10.17 4.57
N TYR A 21 6.93 9.03 3.95
CA TYR A 21 8.17 8.87 3.21
C TYR A 21 8.25 9.83 2.01
N LEU A 22 7.18 9.94 1.23
CA LEU A 22 7.13 10.83 0.06
C LEU A 22 7.27 12.29 0.47
N LYS A 23 6.63 12.73 1.55
CA LYS A 23 6.79 14.10 2.09
C LYS A 23 8.22 14.40 2.51
N LYS A 24 8.85 13.51 3.29
CA LYS A 24 10.27 13.64 3.67
C LYS A 24 11.20 13.67 2.46
N SER A 25 10.89 12.87 1.44
CA SER A 25 11.68 12.85 0.20
C SER A 25 11.50 14.15 -0.58
N TYR A 26 10.30 14.72 -0.62
CA TYR A 26 10.05 16.02 -1.23
C TYR A 26 10.80 17.14 -0.48
N GLU A 27 10.75 17.15 0.85
CA GLU A 27 11.52 18.11 1.67
C GLU A 27 13.02 18.03 1.40
N LYS A 28 13.55 16.82 1.18
CA LYS A 28 14.97 16.60 0.88
C LYS A 28 15.37 17.02 -0.54
N PHE A 29 14.57 16.69 -1.56
CA PHE A 29 14.95 16.86 -2.98
C PHE A 29 14.33 18.08 -3.65
N GLY A 30 13.35 18.73 -3.02
CA GLY A 30 12.71 19.95 -3.51
C GLY A 30 11.76 19.78 -4.71
N ASN A 31 11.57 18.56 -5.22
CA ASN A 31 10.65 18.28 -6.31
C ASN A 31 10.06 16.86 -6.25
N TRP A 32 8.89 16.69 -6.87
CA TRP A 32 8.14 15.43 -6.81
C TRP A 32 8.75 14.31 -7.64
N THR A 33 9.43 14.61 -8.75
CA THR A 33 10.01 13.56 -9.60
C THR A 33 11.14 12.85 -8.86
N LEU A 34 12.07 13.57 -8.23
CA LEU A 34 13.10 12.97 -7.37
C LEU A 34 12.52 12.33 -6.12
N ALA A 35 11.46 12.89 -5.52
CA ALA A 35 10.79 12.27 -4.37
C ALA A 35 10.19 10.89 -4.72
N MET A 36 9.53 10.77 -5.88
CA MET A 36 8.99 9.50 -6.36
C MET A 36 10.10 8.52 -6.78
N ALA A 37 11.18 9.01 -7.41
CA ALA A 37 12.34 8.17 -7.72
C ALA A 37 12.96 7.60 -6.44
N ALA A 38 13.04 8.40 -5.37
CA ALA A 38 13.54 7.97 -4.06
C ALA A 38 12.61 6.95 -3.40
N TYR A 39 11.31 6.99 -3.65
CA TYR A 39 10.39 5.96 -3.17
C TYR A 39 10.66 4.59 -3.82
N ASN A 40 11.02 4.55 -5.11
CA ASN A 40 11.36 3.31 -5.81
C ASN A 40 12.79 2.82 -5.50
N ARG A 41 13.78 3.71 -5.56
CA ARG A 41 15.22 3.36 -5.49
C ARG A 41 15.85 3.56 -4.11
N GLY A 42 15.14 4.22 -3.21
CA GLY A 42 15.65 4.69 -1.93
C GLY A 42 16.30 6.06 -2.03
N SER A 43 16.05 6.89 -1.01
CA SER A 43 16.61 8.24 -0.88
C SER A 43 18.14 8.28 -0.94
N SER A 44 18.84 7.31 -0.36
CA SER A 44 20.31 7.25 -0.42
C SER A 44 20.78 6.96 -1.84
N GLY A 45 20.12 6.06 -2.57
CA GLY A 45 20.46 5.73 -3.95
C GLY A 45 20.33 6.94 -4.87
N ILE A 46 19.22 7.67 -4.78
CA ILE A 46 19.02 8.91 -5.56
C ILE A 46 20.07 9.97 -5.20
N SER A 47 20.38 10.16 -3.91
CA SER A 47 21.45 11.10 -3.51
C SER A 47 22.81 10.70 -4.06
N SER A 48 23.14 9.40 -4.06
CA SER A 48 24.39 8.90 -4.63
C SER A 48 24.46 9.11 -6.14
N ASP A 49 23.37 8.83 -6.88
CA ASP A 49 23.33 9.04 -8.32
C ASP A 49 23.44 10.53 -8.69
N MET A 50 22.75 11.41 -7.96
CA MET A 50 22.86 12.87 -8.12
C MET A 50 24.29 13.37 -7.92
N ALA A 51 24.95 12.91 -6.84
CA ALA A 51 26.32 13.31 -6.54
C ALA A 51 27.32 12.77 -7.57
N TYR A 52 27.16 11.51 -7.99
CA TYR A 52 28.05 10.87 -8.96
C TYR A 52 27.94 11.49 -10.36
N GLN A 53 26.73 11.88 -10.77
CA GLN A 53 26.47 12.38 -12.11
C GLN A 53 26.48 13.91 -12.22
N PHE A 54 26.65 14.61 -11.10
CA PHE A 54 26.57 16.08 -11.01
C PHE A 54 25.24 16.64 -11.54
N GLN A 55 24.14 15.92 -11.29
CA GLN A 55 22.79 16.31 -11.72
C GLN A 55 21.86 16.45 -10.52
N ASN A 56 20.95 17.42 -10.60
CA ASN A 56 19.95 17.70 -9.56
C ASN A 56 18.50 17.63 -10.08
N ASN A 57 18.33 17.17 -11.33
CA ASN A 57 17.05 17.02 -11.98
C ASN A 57 16.88 15.56 -12.41
N PHE A 58 15.70 15.00 -12.13
CA PHE A 58 15.37 13.62 -12.48
C PHE A 58 15.59 13.32 -13.97
N TYR A 59 15.22 14.24 -14.87
CA TYR A 59 15.27 14.01 -16.31
C TYR A 59 16.70 14.01 -16.88
N ASP A 60 17.65 14.57 -16.13
CA ASP A 60 19.06 14.62 -16.52
C ASP A 60 19.86 13.46 -15.89
N LEU A 61 19.25 12.69 -14.97
CA LEU A 61 19.89 11.52 -14.35
C LEU A 61 19.81 10.29 -15.25
N TYR A 62 20.97 9.66 -15.45
CA TYR A 62 21.07 8.31 -15.98
C TYR A 62 20.71 7.29 -14.90
N LEU A 63 19.46 6.84 -14.90
CA LEU A 63 18.92 5.85 -13.96
C LEU A 63 18.64 4.52 -14.66
N ASN A 64 18.56 3.46 -13.86
CA ASN A 64 18.16 2.16 -14.41
C ASN A 64 16.74 2.21 -14.99
N ASN A 65 16.44 1.24 -15.84
CA ASN A 65 15.16 1.12 -16.52
C ASN A 65 13.94 1.02 -15.59
N GLU A 66 14.10 0.55 -14.36
CA GLU A 66 13.01 0.46 -13.41
C GLU A 66 12.65 1.86 -12.88
N THR A 67 13.62 2.57 -12.31
CA THR A 67 13.44 3.87 -11.67
C THR A 67 13.13 4.95 -12.70
N SER A 68 13.77 4.94 -13.88
CA SER A 68 13.49 5.92 -14.94
C SER A 68 12.07 5.84 -15.46
N ARG A 69 11.48 4.63 -15.52
CA ARG A 69 10.08 4.41 -15.96
C ARG A 69 9.06 4.57 -14.85
N TYR A 70 9.48 4.54 -13.58
CA TYR A 70 8.57 4.57 -12.43
C TYR A 70 7.67 5.81 -12.43
N ILE A 71 8.24 6.99 -12.68
CA ILE A 71 7.47 8.26 -12.70
C ILE A 71 6.52 8.34 -13.88
N PHE A 72 6.94 7.91 -15.07
CA PHE A 72 6.05 7.90 -16.23
C PHE A 72 4.85 6.97 -16.03
N ARG A 73 5.04 5.83 -15.34
CA ARG A 73 3.93 4.95 -14.95
C ARG A 73 2.97 5.65 -13.98
N ILE A 74 3.49 6.34 -12.97
CA ILE A 74 2.66 7.10 -12.01
C ILE A 74 1.85 8.18 -12.73
N ILE A 75 2.49 8.95 -13.62
CA ILE A 75 1.81 10.00 -14.39
C ILE A 75 0.74 9.40 -15.29
N ALA A 76 1.03 8.28 -15.98
CA ALA A 76 0.04 7.59 -16.79
C ALA A 76 -1.16 7.12 -15.97
N PHE A 77 -0.93 6.56 -14.77
CA PHE A 77 -2.04 6.21 -13.88
C PHE A 77 -2.84 7.43 -13.45
N LYS A 78 -2.19 8.50 -13.00
CA LYS A 78 -2.85 9.75 -12.61
C LYS A 78 -3.72 10.29 -13.74
N GLU A 79 -3.16 10.38 -14.95
CA GLU A 79 -3.84 10.84 -16.15
C GLU A 79 -5.06 9.97 -16.48
N ILE A 80 -4.90 8.64 -16.47
CA ILE A 80 -6.01 7.72 -16.71
C ILE A 80 -7.11 7.89 -15.66
N PHE A 81 -6.76 7.96 -14.37
CA PHE A 81 -7.75 8.07 -13.30
C PHE A 81 -8.50 9.40 -13.30
N GLU A 82 -7.84 10.50 -13.66
CA GLU A 82 -8.48 11.82 -13.75
C GLU A 82 -9.32 11.98 -15.01
N ASN A 83 -8.93 11.32 -16.11
CA ASN A 83 -9.57 11.44 -17.41
C ASN A 83 -10.17 10.11 -17.90
N LEU A 84 -10.74 9.30 -17.00
CA LEU A 84 -11.26 7.96 -17.30
C LEU A 84 -12.19 7.93 -18.52
N GLY A 85 -13.11 8.89 -18.61
CA GLY A 85 -14.08 8.98 -19.71
C GLY A 85 -13.46 9.26 -21.09
N THR A 86 -12.24 9.79 -21.13
CA THR A 86 -11.49 10.01 -22.37
C THR A 86 -10.94 8.71 -22.92
N TYR A 87 -10.48 7.81 -22.03
CA TYR A 87 -9.84 6.55 -22.41
C TYR A 87 -10.80 5.36 -22.42
N PHE A 88 -11.89 5.43 -21.65
CA PHE A 88 -12.82 4.34 -21.46
C PHE A 88 -14.27 4.81 -21.50
N ASP A 89 -15.13 4.00 -22.12
CA ASP A 89 -16.57 4.15 -22.02
C ASP A 89 -17.06 3.60 -20.67
N VAL A 90 -17.02 4.47 -19.64
CA VAL A 90 -17.40 4.13 -18.27
C VAL A 90 -18.88 3.78 -18.12
N THR A 91 -19.73 4.09 -19.11
CA THR A 91 -21.16 3.74 -19.09
C THR A 91 -21.40 2.24 -19.26
N LYS A 92 -20.43 1.55 -19.88
CA LYS A 92 -20.45 0.09 -20.04
C LYS A 92 -19.96 -0.64 -18.79
N TRP A 93 -19.42 0.08 -17.82
CA TRP A 93 -18.98 -0.52 -16.57
C TRP A 93 -20.26 -0.80 -15.79
N GLY A 94 -20.59 -2.08 -15.63
CA GLY A 94 -21.80 -2.51 -14.93
C GLY A 94 -21.80 -2.11 -13.47
N LYS A 95 -22.38 -2.95 -12.60
CA LYS A 95 -22.40 -2.66 -11.17
C LYS A 95 -20.98 -2.51 -10.63
N GLN A 96 -20.64 -1.30 -10.17
CA GLN A 96 -19.36 -1.01 -9.55
C GLN A 96 -19.26 -1.71 -8.19
N TYR A 97 -18.04 -2.01 -7.78
CA TYR A 97 -17.77 -2.54 -6.45
C TYR A 97 -18.18 -1.51 -5.39
N SER A 98 -19.03 -1.93 -4.46
CA SER A 98 -19.37 -1.15 -3.26
C SER A 98 -18.51 -1.61 -2.11
N VAL A 99 -17.87 -0.67 -1.41
CA VAL A 99 -17.11 -0.99 -0.20
C VAL A 99 -18.09 -1.52 0.86
N PRO A 100 -17.93 -2.78 1.30
CA PRO A 100 -18.81 -3.37 2.31
C PRO A 100 -18.61 -2.69 3.67
N GLU A 101 -19.69 -2.58 4.46
CA GLU A 101 -19.58 -2.07 5.82
C GLU A 101 -18.76 -3.02 6.69
N THR A 102 -17.81 -2.46 7.44
CA THR A 102 -16.96 -3.21 8.37
C THR A 102 -16.96 -2.57 9.74
N THR A 103 -16.66 -3.36 10.76
CA THR A 103 -16.40 -2.91 12.12
C THR A 103 -15.11 -3.54 12.65
N GLU A 104 -14.63 -3.06 13.79
CA GLU A 104 -13.42 -3.55 14.45
C GLU A 104 -13.78 -4.32 15.72
N VAL A 105 -13.11 -5.45 15.94
CA VAL A 105 -13.27 -6.27 17.14
C VAL A 105 -11.93 -6.56 17.78
N GLN A 106 -11.89 -6.58 19.11
CA GLN A 106 -10.71 -6.98 19.88
C GLN A 106 -10.66 -8.50 20.03
N VAL A 107 -9.53 -9.09 19.66
CA VAL A 107 -9.30 -10.53 19.71
C VAL A 107 -8.00 -10.79 20.44
N GLY A 108 -8.05 -11.63 21.47
CA GLY A 108 -6.84 -12.06 22.17
C GLY A 108 -6.06 -13.09 21.35
N LYS A 109 -5.07 -13.72 22.00
CA LYS A 109 -4.41 -14.92 21.46
C LYS A 109 -5.43 -15.94 20.97
N THR A 110 -5.14 -16.54 19.82
CA THR A 110 -5.99 -17.56 19.21
C THR A 110 -5.12 -18.59 18.51
N ASP A 111 -5.18 -19.86 18.91
CA ASP A 111 -4.39 -20.92 18.27
C ASP A 111 -5.01 -21.41 16.95
N ASN A 112 -6.30 -21.14 16.74
CA ASN A 112 -7.02 -21.48 15.50
C ASN A 112 -7.99 -20.35 15.09
N LEU A 113 -7.52 -19.48 14.20
CA LEU A 113 -8.29 -18.30 13.76
C LEU A 113 -9.56 -18.70 12.98
N ALA A 114 -9.51 -19.79 12.22
CA ALA A 114 -10.68 -20.31 11.52
C ALA A 114 -11.79 -20.76 12.50
N ALA A 115 -11.41 -21.43 13.60
CA ALA A 115 -12.36 -21.82 14.65
C ALA A 115 -12.95 -20.59 15.35
N TRP A 116 -12.13 -19.58 15.65
CA TRP A 116 -12.60 -18.31 16.20
C TRP A 116 -13.60 -17.63 15.25
N ALA A 117 -13.28 -17.54 13.96
CA ALA A 117 -14.15 -16.93 12.95
C ALA A 117 -15.52 -17.63 12.93
N ALA A 118 -15.51 -18.96 12.83
CA ALA A 118 -16.74 -19.77 12.84
C ALA A 118 -17.57 -19.56 14.11
N SER A 119 -16.94 -19.48 15.29
CA SER A 119 -17.63 -19.23 16.57
C SER A 119 -18.32 -17.86 16.63
N LYS A 120 -17.86 -16.90 15.84
CA LYS A 120 -18.43 -15.54 15.71
C LYS A 120 -19.33 -15.41 14.48
N GLY A 121 -19.58 -16.53 13.79
CA GLY A 121 -20.40 -16.63 12.60
C GLY A 121 -19.69 -16.23 11.29
N TYR A 122 -18.44 -15.78 11.32
CA TYR A 122 -17.67 -15.43 10.13
C TYR A 122 -17.04 -16.65 9.46
N THR A 123 -16.88 -16.59 8.15
CA THR A 123 -16.00 -17.51 7.44
C THR A 123 -14.54 -17.09 7.62
N TYR A 124 -13.63 -18.06 7.52
CA TYR A 124 -12.20 -17.76 7.55
C TYR A 124 -11.77 -16.86 6.38
N LEU A 125 -12.40 -16.99 5.21
CA LEU A 125 -12.13 -16.15 4.04
C LEU A 125 -12.45 -14.68 4.34
N GLU A 126 -13.60 -14.38 4.93
CA GLU A 126 -13.99 -13.01 5.28
C GLU A 126 -12.95 -12.35 6.20
N VAL A 127 -12.52 -13.07 7.25
CA VAL A 127 -11.52 -12.57 8.21
C VAL A 127 -10.18 -12.35 7.53
N ARG A 128 -9.71 -13.28 6.69
CA ARG A 128 -8.43 -13.17 6.00
C ARG A 128 -8.42 -12.07 4.93
N THR A 129 -9.53 -11.89 4.22
CA THR A 129 -9.69 -10.83 3.20
C THR A 129 -9.59 -9.45 3.84
N LEU A 130 -10.21 -9.25 4.99
CA LEU A 130 -10.19 -7.95 5.68
C LEU A 130 -8.93 -7.72 6.52
N ASN A 131 -8.17 -8.77 6.85
CA ASN A 131 -6.97 -8.70 7.68
C ASN A 131 -5.76 -9.39 7.02
N PRO A 132 -5.33 -8.95 5.82
CA PRO A 132 -4.25 -9.61 5.08
C PRO A 132 -2.88 -9.55 5.82
N ARG A 133 -2.75 -8.69 6.84
CA ARG A 133 -1.60 -8.66 7.76
C ARG A 133 -1.42 -9.95 8.56
N ILE A 134 -2.47 -10.74 8.76
CA ILE A 134 -2.39 -12.02 9.48
C ILE A 134 -1.91 -13.10 8.52
N ARG A 135 -0.73 -13.67 8.79
CA ARG A 135 -0.09 -14.64 7.91
C ARG A 135 -0.46 -16.08 8.26
N LYS A 136 -0.57 -16.41 9.55
CA LYS A 136 -0.84 -17.76 10.06
C LYS A 136 -2.32 -18.00 10.36
N ASN A 137 -2.71 -19.24 10.65
CA ASN A 137 -4.04 -19.58 11.19
C ASN A 137 -4.11 -19.38 12.72
N SER A 138 -3.38 -18.41 13.25
CA SER A 138 -3.30 -18.13 14.68
C SER A 138 -2.97 -16.65 14.91
N LEU A 139 -3.31 -16.16 16.09
CA LEU A 139 -2.91 -14.86 16.61
C LEU A 139 -1.95 -15.07 17.79
N PRO A 140 -0.79 -14.40 17.81
CA PRO A 140 0.15 -14.50 18.91
C PRO A 140 -0.38 -13.82 20.19
N GLU A 141 0.36 -13.94 21.29
CA GLU A 141 0.02 -13.31 22.57
C GLU A 141 -0.30 -11.82 22.43
N GLY A 142 -1.26 -11.33 23.23
CA GLY A 142 -1.72 -9.95 23.22
C GLY A 142 -3.11 -9.75 22.63
N TRP A 143 -3.48 -8.47 22.47
CA TRP A 143 -4.78 -8.04 21.93
C TRP A 143 -4.60 -7.48 20.53
N TRP A 144 -5.45 -7.95 19.61
CA TRP A 144 -5.40 -7.63 18.20
C TRP A 144 -6.74 -7.04 17.74
N THR A 145 -6.68 -5.88 17.10
CA THR A 145 -7.83 -5.32 16.39
C THR A 145 -8.01 -6.01 15.05
N LEU A 146 -9.11 -6.73 14.85
CA LEU A 146 -9.47 -7.34 13.58
C LEU A 146 -10.64 -6.58 12.95
N LYS A 147 -10.53 -6.31 11.65
CA LYS A 147 -11.63 -5.79 10.83
C LYS A 147 -12.54 -6.94 10.40
N VAL A 148 -13.84 -6.83 10.61
CA VAL A 148 -14.84 -7.85 10.22
C VAL A 148 -16.02 -7.17 9.52
N TYR A 149 -16.76 -7.92 8.71
CA TYR A 149 -17.98 -7.37 8.09
C TYR A 149 -19.03 -7.06 9.16
N LYS A 150 -19.70 -5.92 9.01
CA LYS A 150 -20.83 -5.57 9.87
C LYS A 150 -22.02 -6.48 9.54
N ARG A 151 -22.67 -6.98 10.58
CA ARG A 151 -23.85 -7.84 10.51
C ARG A 151 -25.02 -7.18 11.21
#